data_AF-A0A533X7L2-F1
#
_entry.id   AF-A0A533X7L2-F1
#
_cell.length_a   1.000
_cell.length_b   1.000
_cell.length_c   1.000
_cell.angle_alpha   90.00
_cell.angle_beta   90.00
_cell.angle_gamma   90.00
#
_symmetry.space_group_name_H-M   'P 1'
#
loop_
_entity.id
_entity.type
_entity.pdbx_description
1 polymer ?
#
loop_
_entity_poly.entity_id
_entity_poly.type
_entity_poly.pdbx_seq_one_letter_code
_entity_poly.pdbx_strand_id
1 'polypeptide(L)'
;MTALEYRRANRQYTAIPKDEVWRFVDSKEKLYVAFPMENGYPHVTPVWFCVLDKKLYLRTQDYKMKTRLAKAGKACCALDEGRRYLELRGVVIWGRSGVVTEQKLIDRIEKIMGMKYKEQQWRASEMPTWWVQERKQEKRAYIEITPTKISSWDNSRIHRLSAHKAKPRGASEAHRLDVSRA
;
A
#
# COMPACT_ATOMS: atom_id res chain seq x y z
N MET A 1 8.93 -5.42 20.82
CA MET A 1 8.45 -5.00 19.49
C MET A 1 7.23 -4.11 19.67
N THR A 2 7.24 -2.89 19.15
CA THR A 2 6.08 -1.98 19.23
C THR A 2 4.92 -2.53 18.38
N ALA A 3 3.70 -2.44 18.88
CA ALA A 3 2.51 -2.87 18.14
C ALA A 3 2.40 -2.10 16.81
N LEU A 4 2.06 -2.80 15.72
CA LEU A 4 1.85 -2.17 14.41
C LEU A 4 0.72 -1.14 14.50
N GLU A 5 1.03 0.07 14.10
CA GLU A 5 0.12 1.20 14.16
C GLU A 5 -0.81 1.25 12.94
N TYR A 6 -2.12 1.39 13.20
CA TYR A 6 -3.15 1.60 12.19
C TYR A 6 -3.81 2.96 12.42
N ARG A 7 -3.77 3.83 11.41
CA ARG A 7 -4.34 5.18 11.47
C ARG A 7 -5.27 5.43 10.29
N ARG A 8 -6.26 6.31 10.48
CA ARG A 8 -6.93 6.97 9.36
C ARG A 8 -5.94 7.91 8.67
N ALA A 9 -6.00 8.00 7.34
CA ALA A 9 -5.10 8.85 6.58
C ALA A 9 -5.32 10.36 6.88
N ASN A 10 -6.58 10.79 6.95
CA ASN A 10 -6.95 12.17 7.28
C ASN A 10 -8.22 12.20 8.13
N ARG A 11 -8.44 13.32 8.86
CA ARG A 11 -9.60 13.49 9.76
C ARG A 11 -10.97 13.42 9.06
N GLN A 12 -10.99 13.73 7.77
CA GLN A 12 -12.19 13.79 6.94
C GLN A 12 -12.60 12.44 6.31
N TYR A 13 -11.75 11.40 6.48
CA TYR A 13 -12.01 10.07 5.94
C TYR A 13 -12.26 9.05 7.06
N THR A 14 -13.02 8.01 6.72
CA THR A 14 -13.17 6.81 7.56
C THR A 14 -12.01 5.87 7.26
N ALA A 15 -11.35 5.30 8.27
CA ALA A 15 -10.33 4.26 8.03
C ALA A 15 -10.98 2.94 7.59
N ILE A 16 -10.24 2.14 6.81
CA ILE A 16 -10.56 0.73 6.65
C ILE A 16 -10.34 0.05 8.01
N PRO A 17 -11.29 -0.76 8.53
CA PRO A 17 -11.10 -1.45 9.80
C PRO A 17 -9.90 -2.38 9.79
N LYS A 18 -9.25 -2.50 10.95
CA LYS A 18 -7.94 -3.18 11.11
C LYS A 18 -7.95 -4.63 10.62
N ASP A 19 -9.05 -5.34 10.84
CA ASP A 19 -9.32 -6.70 10.40
C ASP A 19 -9.61 -6.81 8.89
N GLU A 20 -9.99 -5.70 8.25
CA GLU A 20 -10.28 -5.62 6.82
C GLU A 20 -9.09 -5.16 5.96
N VAL A 21 -8.15 -4.38 6.54
CA VAL A 21 -7.02 -3.78 5.79
C VAL A 21 -6.24 -4.82 4.99
N TRP A 22 -5.90 -5.96 5.60
CA TRP A 22 -5.07 -6.96 4.93
C TRP A 22 -5.82 -7.70 3.81
N ARG A 23 -7.15 -7.84 3.93
CA ARG A 23 -7.96 -8.37 2.82
C ARG A 23 -8.01 -7.37 1.67
N PHE A 24 -8.18 -6.08 1.97
CA PHE A 24 -8.13 -5.02 0.96
C PHE A 24 -6.78 -5.00 0.24
N VAL A 25 -5.68 -5.09 1.00
CA VAL A 25 -4.33 -5.11 0.42
C VAL A 25 -4.17 -6.35 -0.44
N ASP A 26 -4.48 -7.54 0.06
CA ASP A 26 -4.27 -8.78 -0.69
C ASP A 26 -5.12 -8.87 -1.98
N SER A 27 -6.30 -8.24 -1.99
CA SER A 27 -7.15 -8.18 -3.18
C SER A 27 -6.59 -7.32 -4.33
N LYS A 28 -5.51 -6.57 -4.10
CA LYS A 28 -4.88 -5.75 -5.14
C LYS A 28 -3.91 -6.57 -5.97
N GLU A 29 -3.94 -6.31 -7.28
CA GLU A 29 -3.01 -6.92 -8.23
C GLU A 29 -1.61 -6.28 -8.12
N LYS A 30 -1.56 -4.96 -8.00
CA LYS A 30 -0.31 -4.16 -7.98
C LYS A 30 -0.31 -3.22 -6.78
N LEU A 31 0.89 -2.84 -6.37
CA LEU A 31 1.13 -1.70 -5.48
C LEU A 31 2.18 -0.78 -6.08
N TYR A 32 2.23 0.45 -5.59
CA TYR A 32 3.30 1.39 -5.89
C TYR A 32 4.27 1.40 -4.71
N VAL A 33 5.50 0.92 -4.91
CA VAL A 33 6.54 0.94 -3.87
C VAL A 33 7.52 2.06 -4.14
N ALA A 34 7.83 2.83 -3.10
CA ALA A 34 8.82 3.88 -3.09
C ALA A 34 9.97 3.51 -2.14
N PHE A 35 11.20 3.69 -2.64
CA PHE A 35 12.43 3.60 -1.84
C PHE A 35 13.14 4.96 -1.86
N PRO A 36 13.74 5.41 -0.74
CA PRO A 36 14.52 6.63 -0.72
C PRO A 36 15.81 6.47 -1.55
N MET A 37 16.17 7.50 -2.32
CA MET A 37 17.49 7.60 -2.95
C MET A 37 18.34 8.64 -2.23
N GLU A 38 19.66 8.55 -2.37
CA GLU A 38 20.63 9.45 -1.75
C GLU A 38 20.44 10.92 -2.18
N ASN A 39 19.99 11.14 -3.42
CA ASN A 39 19.71 12.48 -3.96
C ASN A 39 18.35 13.07 -3.51
N GLY A 40 17.67 12.45 -2.56
CA GLY A 40 16.40 12.92 -2.00
C GLY A 40 15.15 12.57 -2.82
N TYR A 41 15.29 12.13 -4.07
CA TYR A 41 14.14 11.66 -4.85
C TYR A 41 13.69 10.25 -4.42
N PRO A 42 12.39 9.94 -4.45
CA PRO A 42 11.92 8.58 -4.26
C PRO A 42 12.03 7.79 -5.57
N HIS A 43 12.59 6.58 -5.52
CA HIS A 43 12.49 5.61 -6.60
C HIS A 43 11.14 4.87 -6.47
N VAL A 44 10.14 5.30 -7.25
CA VAL A 44 8.78 4.72 -7.23
C VAL A 44 8.60 3.75 -8.39
N THR A 45 8.12 2.54 -8.12
CA THR A 45 7.76 1.57 -9.18
C THR A 45 6.45 0.85 -8.89
N PRO A 46 5.57 0.67 -9.90
CA PRO A 46 4.45 -0.25 -9.80
C PRO A 46 4.96 -1.69 -9.89
N VAL A 47 4.50 -2.56 -8.99
CA VAL A 47 4.95 -3.95 -8.90
C VAL A 47 3.82 -4.88 -8.47
N TRP A 48 3.87 -6.11 -8.96
CA TRP A 48 3.14 -7.24 -8.37
C TRP A 48 3.75 -7.63 -7.02
N PHE A 49 2.91 -8.16 -6.13
CA PHE A 49 3.28 -8.49 -4.77
C PHE A 49 2.38 -9.58 -4.19
N CYS A 50 2.81 -10.19 -3.09
CA CYS A 50 1.93 -11.01 -2.27
C CYS A 50 2.00 -10.60 -0.80
N VAL A 51 0.96 -10.96 -0.05
CA VAL A 51 0.91 -10.82 1.40
C VAL A 51 1.21 -12.17 2.03
N LEU A 52 2.08 -12.17 3.04
CA LEU A 52 2.31 -13.33 3.91
C LEU A 52 2.62 -12.83 5.31
N ASP A 53 1.94 -13.37 6.32
CA ASP A 53 2.17 -13.04 7.74
C ASP A 53 2.16 -11.51 8.03
N LYS A 54 1.22 -10.78 7.40
CA LYS A 54 1.07 -9.31 7.46
C LYS A 54 2.33 -8.54 7.03
N LYS A 55 3.10 -9.11 6.10
CA LYS A 55 4.21 -8.48 5.39
C LYS A 55 3.94 -8.51 3.88
N LEU A 56 4.60 -7.61 3.17
CA LEU A 56 4.55 -7.57 1.70
C LEU A 56 5.81 -8.18 1.13
N TYR A 57 5.67 -8.95 0.06
CA TYR A 57 6.80 -9.53 -0.66
C TYR A 57 6.73 -9.19 -2.14
N LEU A 58 7.87 -8.76 -2.69
CA LEU A 58 8.02 -8.39 -4.09
C LEU A 58 9.02 -9.33 -4.76
N ARG A 59 8.70 -9.82 -5.96
CA ARG A 59 9.64 -10.58 -6.80
C ARG A 59 10.33 -9.62 -7.76
N THR A 60 11.64 -9.73 -7.87
CA THR A 60 12.45 -8.91 -8.77
C THR A 60 13.72 -9.66 -9.20
N GLN A 61 14.72 -8.94 -9.69
CA GLN A 61 16.02 -9.42 -10.11
C GLN A 61 17.07 -8.79 -9.21
N ASP A 62 18.14 -9.51 -8.93
CA ASP A 62 19.22 -9.07 -8.05
C ASP A 62 19.90 -7.76 -8.51
N TYR A 63 20.05 -7.57 -9.83
CA TYR A 63 20.70 -6.41 -10.43
C TYR A 63 19.87 -5.12 -10.42
N LYS A 64 18.56 -5.19 -10.11
CA LYS A 64 17.68 -4.02 -10.23
C LYS A 64 17.86 -3.01 -9.10
N MET A 65 17.71 -1.73 -9.44
CA MET A 65 17.81 -0.60 -8.51
C MET A 65 16.99 -0.80 -7.23
N LYS A 66 15.73 -1.25 -7.36
CA LYS A 66 14.86 -1.52 -6.20
C LYS A 66 15.43 -2.57 -5.23
N THR A 67 16.14 -3.57 -5.73
CA THR A 67 16.78 -4.61 -4.91
C THR A 67 17.96 -4.03 -4.13
N ARG A 68 18.76 -3.17 -4.79
CA ARG A 68 19.84 -2.43 -4.15
C ARG A 68 19.28 -1.51 -3.05
N LEU A 69 18.27 -0.70 -3.36
CA LEU A 69 17.67 0.26 -2.42
C LEU A 69 16.93 -0.42 -1.26
N ALA A 70 16.32 -1.60 -1.48
CA ALA A 70 15.65 -2.34 -0.42
C ALA A 70 16.58 -2.69 0.76
N LYS A 71 17.88 -2.87 0.51
CA LYS A 71 18.90 -3.12 1.55
C LYS A 71 19.10 -1.93 2.50
N ALA A 72 18.78 -0.71 2.07
CA ALA A 72 18.85 0.50 2.91
C ALA A 72 17.75 0.56 3.99
N GLY A 73 16.81 -0.38 3.99
CA GLY A 73 15.98 -0.66 5.16
C GLY A 73 14.69 0.13 5.29
N LYS A 74 14.28 0.95 4.30
CA LYS A 74 13.03 1.73 4.35
C LYS A 74 12.26 1.65 3.03
N ALA A 75 10.95 1.48 3.13
CA ALA A 75 10.03 1.55 2.00
C ALA A 75 8.69 2.18 2.39
N CYS A 76 8.00 2.73 1.39
CA CYS A 76 6.60 3.16 1.48
C CYS A 76 5.81 2.52 0.33
N CYS A 77 4.68 1.91 0.61
CA CYS A 77 3.81 1.29 -0.38
C CYS A 77 2.45 1.98 -0.41
N ALA A 78 1.92 2.25 -1.59
CA ALA A 78 0.57 2.77 -1.78
C ALA A 78 -0.28 1.79 -2.62
N LEU A 79 -1.53 1.60 -2.21
CA LEU A 79 -2.55 0.83 -2.91
C LEU A 79 -3.87 1.59 -2.87
N ASP A 80 -4.60 1.57 -3.97
CA ASP A 80 -5.87 2.27 -4.12
C ASP A 80 -6.89 1.47 -4.95
N GLU A 81 -8.15 1.89 -4.86
CA GLU A 81 -9.22 1.56 -5.80
C GLU A 81 -10.31 2.64 -5.82
N GLY A 82 -11.25 2.47 -6.75
CA GLY A 82 -12.40 3.34 -6.92
C GLY A 82 -12.22 4.30 -8.08
N ARG A 83 -13.32 4.65 -8.75
CA ARG A 83 -13.30 5.62 -9.85
C ARG A 83 -14.03 6.90 -9.48
N ARG A 84 -15.11 6.78 -8.71
CA ARG A 84 -15.87 7.93 -8.18
C ARG A 84 -15.44 8.24 -6.76
N TYR A 85 -15.62 9.49 -6.34
CA TYR A 85 -15.17 9.96 -5.02
C TYR A 85 -15.64 9.07 -3.84
N LEU A 86 -16.91 8.65 -3.85
CA LEU A 86 -17.50 7.77 -2.81
C LEU A 86 -17.01 6.32 -2.87
N GLU A 87 -16.28 5.95 -3.92
CA GLU A 87 -15.68 4.61 -4.08
C GLU A 87 -14.19 4.62 -3.74
N LEU A 88 -13.59 5.81 -3.54
CA LEU A 88 -12.15 5.91 -3.31
C LEU A 88 -11.77 5.29 -1.97
N ARG A 89 -10.91 4.27 -2.05
CA ARG A 89 -10.37 3.55 -0.90
C ARG A 89 -8.88 3.37 -1.11
N GLY A 90 -8.11 3.34 -0.03
CA GLY A 90 -6.69 3.11 -0.17
C GLY A 90 -5.95 2.93 1.14
N VAL A 91 -4.71 2.48 0.99
CA VAL A 91 -3.79 2.16 2.07
C VAL A 91 -2.39 2.65 1.70
N VAL A 92 -1.75 3.33 2.65
CA VAL A 92 -0.32 3.63 2.63
C VAL A 92 0.36 2.85 3.76
N ILE A 93 1.34 2.02 3.40
CA ILE A 93 2.11 1.17 4.30
C ILE A 93 3.54 1.68 4.35
N TRP A 94 3.98 2.16 5.51
CA TRP A 94 5.37 2.46 5.81
C TRP A 94 6.00 1.23 6.44
N GLY A 95 7.24 0.90 6.07
CA GLY A 95 7.88 -0.29 6.60
C GLY A 95 9.39 -0.29 6.47
N ARG A 96 10.00 -1.28 7.13
CA ARG A 96 11.38 -1.66 6.87
C ARG A 96 11.45 -2.61 5.69
N SER A 97 12.41 -2.41 4.81
CA SER A 97 12.65 -3.29 3.67
C SER A 97 13.90 -4.13 3.85
N GLY A 98 13.97 -5.27 3.17
CA GLY A 98 15.17 -6.10 3.12
C GLY A 98 15.10 -7.11 1.99
N VAL A 99 16.24 -7.68 1.61
CA VAL A 99 16.27 -8.80 0.66
C VAL A 99 16.18 -10.10 1.44
N VAL A 100 15.27 -10.98 1.02
CA VAL A 100 15.06 -12.30 1.63
C VAL A 100 16.18 -13.25 1.18
N THR A 101 16.79 -13.94 2.15
CA THR A 101 17.84 -14.95 1.90
C THR A 101 17.45 -16.35 2.35
N GLU A 102 16.41 -16.49 3.20
CA GLU A 102 15.96 -17.79 3.69
C GLU A 102 15.18 -18.56 2.61
N GLN A 103 15.70 -19.72 2.19
CA GLN A 103 15.12 -20.51 1.10
C GLN A 103 13.67 -20.94 1.38
N LYS A 104 13.36 -21.39 2.60
CA LYS A 104 11.99 -21.82 2.96
C LYS A 104 10.97 -20.69 2.80
N LEU A 105 11.37 -19.45 3.10
CA LEU A 105 10.52 -18.29 2.92
C LEU A 105 10.37 -17.94 1.42
N ILE A 106 11.46 -18.03 0.66
CA ILE A 106 11.43 -17.86 -0.80
C ILE A 106 10.45 -18.82 -1.45
N ASP A 107 10.49 -20.11 -1.10
CA ASP A 107 9.60 -21.14 -1.66
C ASP A 107 8.12 -20.84 -1.37
N ARG A 108 7.82 -20.36 -0.14
CA ARG A 108 6.46 -19.94 0.24
C ARG A 108 5.99 -18.74 -0.59
N ILE A 109 6.86 -17.74 -0.77
CA ILE A 109 6.56 -16.55 -1.59
C ILE A 109 6.29 -16.95 -3.05
N GLU A 110 7.15 -17.80 -3.62
CA GLU A 110 7.00 -18.27 -4.99
C GLU A 110 5.68 -19.02 -5.20
N LYS A 111 5.31 -19.89 -4.25
CA LYS A 111 4.02 -20.60 -4.29
C LYS A 111 2.84 -19.63 -4.29
N ILE A 112 2.83 -18.64 -3.38
CA ILE A 112 1.74 -17.67 -3.27
C ILE A 112 1.65 -16.82 -4.54
N MET A 113 2.77 -16.28 -5.02
CA MET A 113 2.80 -15.49 -6.25
C MET A 113 2.42 -16.30 -7.49
N GLY A 114 2.87 -17.55 -7.56
CA GLY A 114 2.55 -18.46 -8.66
C GLY A 114 1.04 -18.72 -8.75
N MET A 115 0.36 -18.88 -7.61
CA MET A 115 -1.10 -19.00 -7.57
C MET A 115 -1.78 -17.67 -7.90
N LYS A 116 -1.38 -16.56 -7.25
CA LYS A 116 -2.02 -15.25 -7.39
C LYS A 116 -1.97 -14.69 -8.81
N TYR A 117 -0.90 -14.97 -9.54
CA TYR A 117 -0.66 -14.41 -10.88
C TYR A 117 -0.68 -15.45 -12.00
N LYS A 118 -1.21 -16.66 -11.74
CA LYS A 118 -1.14 -17.80 -12.67
C LYS A 118 -1.62 -17.46 -14.09
N GLU A 119 -2.66 -16.64 -14.20
CA GLU A 119 -3.28 -16.27 -15.47
C GLU A 119 -2.57 -15.10 -16.17
N GLN A 120 -1.91 -14.23 -15.40
CA GLN A 120 -1.24 -13.02 -15.89
C GLN A 120 0.24 -13.24 -16.20
N GLN A 121 0.86 -14.35 -15.75
CA GLN A 121 2.26 -14.64 -16.08
C GLN A 121 2.44 -14.79 -17.59
N TRP A 122 3.61 -14.38 -18.08
CA TRP A 122 4.03 -14.63 -19.46
C TRP A 122 4.10 -16.14 -19.75
N ARG A 123 3.78 -16.52 -20.98
CA ARG A 123 3.95 -17.89 -21.48
C ARG A 123 5.08 -17.93 -22.48
N ALA A 124 5.92 -18.95 -22.40
CA ALA A 124 7.09 -19.07 -23.29
C ALA A 124 6.69 -19.15 -24.77
N SER A 125 5.53 -19.73 -25.08
CA SER A 125 4.97 -19.79 -26.43
C SER A 125 4.56 -18.43 -27.00
N GLU A 126 4.38 -17.42 -26.15
CA GLU A 126 3.91 -16.08 -26.53
C GLU A 126 5.07 -15.06 -26.63
N MET A 127 6.31 -15.48 -26.30
CA MET A 127 7.46 -14.59 -26.21
C MET A 127 8.54 -14.94 -27.25
N PRO A 128 9.34 -13.96 -27.73
CA PRO A 128 10.48 -14.24 -28.59
C PRO A 128 11.49 -15.19 -27.93
N THR A 129 12.02 -16.15 -28.69
CA THR A 129 12.95 -17.18 -28.17
C THR A 129 14.15 -16.57 -27.43
N TRP A 130 14.79 -15.53 -28.00
CA TRP A 130 15.94 -14.87 -27.37
C TRP A 130 15.59 -14.31 -25.98
N TRP A 131 14.41 -13.70 -25.85
CA TRP A 131 13.96 -13.10 -24.59
C TRP A 131 13.70 -14.19 -23.54
N VAL A 132 13.11 -15.32 -23.94
CA VAL A 132 12.89 -16.47 -23.05
C VAL A 132 14.23 -17.02 -22.54
N GLN A 133 15.25 -17.13 -23.39
CA GLN A 133 16.57 -17.61 -22.98
C GLN A 133 17.25 -16.65 -22.01
N GLU A 134 17.25 -15.36 -22.31
CA GLU A 134 17.79 -14.32 -21.41
C GLU A 134 17.05 -14.31 -20.07
N ARG A 135 15.72 -14.38 -20.11
CA ARG A 135 14.86 -14.38 -18.91
C ARG A 135 15.13 -15.57 -17.99
N LYS A 136 15.48 -16.74 -18.54
CA LYS A 136 15.82 -17.94 -17.76
C LYS A 136 17.16 -17.81 -17.03
N GLN A 137 18.06 -16.96 -17.52
CA GLN A 137 19.37 -16.72 -16.90
C GLN A 137 19.31 -15.67 -15.77
N GLU A 138 18.23 -14.88 -15.69
CA GLU A 138 18.08 -13.86 -14.66
C GLU A 138 17.99 -14.47 -13.25
N LYS A 139 18.86 -13.97 -12.35
CA LYS A 139 18.80 -14.32 -10.93
C LYS A 139 17.66 -13.57 -10.25
N ARG A 140 16.71 -14.33 -9.71
CA ARG A 140 15.59 -13.78 -8.93
C ARG A 140 16.06 -13.29 -7.57
N ALA A 141 15.42 -12.22 -7.12
CA ALA A 141 15.54 -11.72 -5.75
C ALA A 141 14.15 -11.39 -5.20
N TYR A 142 14.04 -11.43 -3.87
CA TYR A 142 12.79 -11.18 -3.16
C TYR A 142 12.99 -10.08 -2.13
N ILE A 143 12.11 -9.08 -2.15
CA ILE A 143 12.13 -7.98 -1.19
C ILE A 143 11.01 -8.21 -0.19
N GLU A 144 11.33 -8.23 1.10
CA GLU A 144 10.37 -8.16 2.20
C GLU A 144 10.15 -6.71 2.58
N ILE A 145 8.89 -6.35 2.87
CA ILE A 145 8.53 -5.09 3.53
C ILE A 145 7.75 -5.45 4.79
N THR A 146 8.38 -5.22 5.94
CA THR A 146 7.77 -5.36 7.26
C THR A 146 7.15 -4.03 7.68
N PRO A 147 5.81 -3.94 7.80
CA PRO A 147 5.13 -2.70 8.16
C PRO A 147 5.55 -2.17 9.54
N THR A 148 5.68 -0.85 9.63
CA THR A 148 5.84 -0.10 10.89
C THR A 148 4.64 0.81 11.15
N LYS A 149 3.95 1.26 10.09
CA LYS A 149 2.76 2.10 10.18
C LYS A 149 1.88 1.89 8.96
N ILE A 150 0.57 1.86 9.18
CA ILE A 150 -0.45 1.76 8.14
C ILE A 150 -1.41 2.93 8.27
N SER A 151 -1.58 3.68 7.18
CA SER A 151 -2.61 4.70 7.04
C SER A 151 -3.64 4.24 6.01
N SER A 152 -4.94 4.31 6.32
CA SER A 152 -5.99 3.92 5.35
C SER A 152 -7.15 4.92 5.29
N TRP A 153 -7.91 4.83 4.21
CA TRP A 153 -9.18 5.54 4.03
C TRP A 153 -10.18 4.72 3.21
N ASP A 154 -11.46 4.98 3.46
CA ASP A 154 -12.59 4.37 2.78
C ASP A 154 -13.74 5.39 2.66
N ASN A 155 -13.85 6.02 1.49
CA ASN A 155 -14.86 7.06 1.26
C ASN A 155 -16.28 6.50 1.16
N SER A 156 -16.45 5.20 0.91
CA SER A 156 -17.77 4.57 0.89
C SER A 156 -18.43 4.58 2.28
N ARG A 157 -17.63 4.82 3.33
CA ARG A 157 -18.06 4.88 4.73
C ARG A 157 -18.10 6.31 5.27
N ILE A 158 -17.97 7.34 4.43
CA ILE A 158 -17.85 8.74 4.89
C ILE A 158 -19.09 9.22 5.67
N HIS A 159 -20.29 8.76 5.30
CA HIS A 159 -21.54 9.10 6.01
C HIS A 159 -21.59 8.58 7.45
N ARG A 160 -20.76 7.60 7.81
CA ARG A 160 -20.62 7.12 9.19
C ARG A 160 -19.93 8.14 10.11
N LEU A 161 -19.20 9.11 9.54
CA LEU A 161 -18.57 10.21 10.30
C LEU A 161 -19.60 11.26 10.75
N SER A 162 -20.64 11.49 9.95
CA SER A 162 -21.68 12.49 10.21
C SER A 162 -22.53 12.17 11.45
N ALA A 163 -22.69 10.88 11.76
CA ALA A 163 -23.44 10.41 12.92
C ALA A 163 -22.80 10.80 14.28
N HIS A 164 -21.52 11.20 14.30
CA HIS A 164 -20.81 11.61 15.53
C HIS A 164 -20.72 13.15 15.72
N LYS A 165 -21.23 13.96 14.79
CA LYS A 165 -21.13 15.44 14.86
C LYS A 165 -22.44 16.16 15.12
N ALA A 166 -23.56 15.46 15.30
CA ALA A 166 -24.82 16.07 15.68
C ALA A 166 -24.91 16.25 17.21
N LYS A 167 -24.13 17.19 17.75
CA LYS A 167 -24.54 17.93 18.95
C LYS A 167 -24.84 19.36 18.48
N PRO A 168 -26.09 19.84 18.56
CA PRO A 168 -26.37 21.22 18.16
C PRO A 168 -25.54 22.12 19.08
N ARG A 169 -24.75 23.03 18.50
CA ARG A 169 -24.21 24.14 19.30
C ARG A 169 -25.41 24.97 19.72
N GLY A 170 -25.56 25.13 21.03
CA GLY A 170 -26.58 25.99 21.62
C GLY A 170 -26.59 27.35 20.93
N ALA A 171 -27.79 27.84 20.67
CA ALA A 171 -28.02 29.20 20.23
C ALA A 171 -27.30 30.16 21.20
N SER A 172 -26.35 30.95 20.70
CA SER A 172 -25.88 32.14 21.42
C SER A 172 -26.74 33.32 20.97
N GLU A 173 -27.35 33.97 21.96
CA GLU A 173 -28.23 35.11 21.84
C GLU A 173 -27.65 36.27 21.03
N ALA A 174 -28.54 36.83 20.21
CA ALA A 174 -28.72 38.22 19.82
C ALA A 174 -27.59 39.23 20.13
N HIS A 175 -27.04 39.80 19.06
CA HIS A 175 -26.77 41.24 19.02
C HIS A 175 -27.63 41.86 17.92
N ARG A 176 -28.75 42.47 18.35
CA ARG A 176 -29.42 43.51 17.56
C ARG A 176 -28.56 44.76 17.69
N LEU A 177 -27.93 45.18 16.59
CA LEU A 177 -27.49 46.56 16.45
C LEU A 177 -28.75 47.39 16.26
N ASP A 178 -29.12 48.13 17.30
CA ASP A 178 -30.16 49.15 17.22
C ASP A 178 -29.57 50.37 16.50
N VAL A 179 -30.19 50.74 15.38
CA VAL A 179 -29.86 51.93 14.61
C VAL A 179 -31.02 52.89 14.82
N SER A 180 -30.98 53.71 15.88
CA SER A 180 -31.65 55.02 15.90
C SER A 180 -31.39 55.85 17.17
N ARG A 181 -31.07 57.15 16.95
CA ARG A 181 -31.17 58.33 17.87
C ARG A 181 -30.07 58.43 18.94
N ALA A 182 -29.38 59.56 19.15
CA ALA A 182 -29.58 60.96 18.76
C ALA A 182 -28.22 61.64 18.50
#